data_AF-A0A660VXQ4-F1
#
_entry.id   AF-A0A660VXQ4-F1
#
_cell.length_a   1.000
_cell.length_b   1.000
_cell.length_c   1.000
_cell.angle_alpha   90.00
_cell.angle_beta   90.00
_cell.angle_gamma   90.00
#
_symmetry.space_group_name_H-M   'P 1'
#
loop_
_entity.id
_entity.type
_entity.pdbx_description
1 polymer ?
#
loop_
_entity_poly.entity_id
_entity_poly.type
_entity_poly.pdbx_seq_one_letter_code
_entity_poly.pdbx_strand_id
1 'polypeptide(L)'
;MKHYEGMFILHNRDLTSSSASEEEGEEKVTPPTPEEVVNGLIEKVGGTVEHTLLWANRKLSYSIKGNQTGTYVLCWFSCEHTVPAELDREVSLSDRLLRHMLIAVPGVPEESELPGPLNEPTGRRSRADLDMPIETPDGEKPLKVWDMLDYKNPQILRRMISAQGKLFSRVRTNLEGKNQRRLRREVFRARNMALLPFVGR
;
A
#
# COMPACT_ATOMS: atom_id res chain seq x y z
N MET A 1 -14.79 -15.79 -10.78
CA MET A 1 -13.93 -14.60 -10.76
C MET A 1 -13.32 -14.47 -9.38
N LYS A 2 -12.06 -14.03 -9.28
CA LYS A 2 -11.40 -13.79 -7.98
C LYS A 2 -11.15 -12.29 -7.82
N HIS A 3 -11.20 -11.82 -6.59
CA HIS A 3 -10.89 -10.43 -6.27
C HIS A 3 -9.45 -10.32 -5.80
N TYR A 4 -8.79 -9.25 -6.22
CA TYR A 4 -7.41 -8.95 -5.88
C TYR A 4 -7.30 -7.53 -5.37
N GLU A 5 -6.51 -7.37 -4.33
CA GLU A 5 -5.98 -6.10 -3.88
C GLU A 5 -4.57 -5.95 -4.47
N GLY A 6 -4.37 -4.92 -5.27
CA GLY A 6 -3.11 -4.57 -5.89
C GLY A 6 -2.57 -3.28 -5.32
N MET A 7 -1.34 -3.28 -4.82
CA MET A 7 -0.63 -2.04 -4.49
C MET A 7 0.53 -1.83 -5.45
N PHE A 8 0.57 -0.67 -6.08
CA PHE A 8 1.54 -0.28 -7.09
C PHE A 8 2.37 0.89 -6.61
N ILE A 9 3.66 0.91 -6.97
CA ILE A 9 4.56 2.04 -6.77
C ILE A 9 4.92 2.59 -8.14
N LEU A 10 4.40 3.77 -8.43
CA LEU A 10 4.70 4.51 -9.64
C LEU A 10 5.93 5.38 -9.46
N HIS A 11 6.63 5.56 -10.56
CA HIS A 11 7.70 6.51 -10.67
C HIS A 11 7.14 7.94 -10.74
N ASN A 12 7.72 8.86 -9.96
CA ASN A 12 7.23 10.25 -9.93
C ASN A 12 7.56 11.07 -11.19
N ARG A 13 8.36 10.56 -12.13
CA ARG A 13 8.69 11.28 -13.38
C ARG A 13 7.46 11.56 -14.23
N ASP A 14 6.48 10.69 -14.19
CA ASP A 14 5.28 10.78 -15.03
C ASP A 14 4.25 11.78 -14.48
N LEU A 15 4.44 12.25 -13.24
CA LEU A 15 3.55 13.21 -12.56
C LEU A 15 3.99 14.68 -12.74
N THR A 16 5.23 14.91 -13.17
CA THR A 16 5.89 16.24 -13.16
C THR A 16 6.02 16.89 -14.54
N SER A 17 5.23 16.51 -15.55
CA SER A 17 5.28 17.19 -16.87
C SER A 17 4.62 18.58 -16.89
N SER A 18 4.40 19.20 -15.73
CA SER A 18 3.79 20.53 -15.59
C SER A 18 4.72 21.59 -15.00
N SER A 19 6.01 21.32 -14.80
CA SER A 19 6.98 22.36 -14.43
C SER A 19 8.08 22.51 -15.47
N ALA A 20 7.93 23.56 -16.30
CA ALA A 20 8.95 24.28 -17.08
C ALA A 20 8.87 24.19 -18.62
N SER A 21 7.87 24.85 -19.20
CA SER A 21 8.04 25.91 -20.21
C SER A 21 6.66 26.41 -20.62
N GLU A 22 6.36 27.66 -20.29
CA GLU A 22 5.20 28.39 -20.81
C GLU A 22 5.42 28.59 -22.32
N GLU A 23 4.88 27.70 -23.16
CA GLU A 23 4.60 28.03 -24.54
C GLU A 23 3.09 27.88 -24.77
N GLU A 24 2.45 29.03 -25.01
CA GLU A 24 1.04 29.16 -25.36
C GLU A 24 0.80 28.52 -26.74
N GLY A 25 -0.07 27.52 -26.83
CA GLY A 25 -0.65 27.11 -28.11
C GLY A 25 -1.01 25.65 -28.31
N GLU A 26 -0.56 24.72 -27.49
CA GLU A 26 -0.92 23.30 -27.62
C GLU A 26 -1.99 22.89 -26.60
N GLU A 27 -3.01 22.19 -27.11
CA GLU A 27 -4.07 21.54 -26.34
C GLU A 27 -3.46 20.80 -25.15
N LYS A 28 -3.82 21.20 -23.92
CA LYS A 28 -3.24 20.66 -22.68
C LYS A 28 -3.49 19.15 -22.60
N VAL A 29 -2.58 18.36 -23.12
CA VAL A 29 -2.47 16.93 -22.79
C VAL A 29 -2.04 16.90 -21.33
N THR A 30 -3.03 16.88 -20.44
CA THR A 30 -2.79 16.68 -19.01
C THR A 30 -2.07 15.35 -18.85
N PRO A 31 -0.99 15.28 -18.04
CA PRO A 31 -0.35 14.00 -17.79
C PRO A 31 -1.39 13.02 -17.25
N PRO A 32 -1.35 11.75 -17.68
CA PRO A 32 -2.30 10.76 -17.21
C PRO A 32 -2.17 10.66 -15.69
N THR A 33 -3.30 10.65 -15.00
CA THR A 33 -3.28 10.50 -13.54
C THR A 33 -2.72 9.11 -13.18
N PRO A 34 -2.07 8.94 -12.01
CA PRO A 34 -1.55 7.63 -11.61
C PRO A 34 -2.63 6.55 -11.58
N GLU A 35 -3.86 6.95 -11.28
CA GLU A 35 -5.02 6.08 -11.25
C GLU A 35 -5.36 5.59 -12.66
N GLU A 36 -5.42 6.48 -13.66
CA GLU A 36 -5.63 6.11 -15.06
C GLU A 36 -4.54 5.18 -15.59
N VAL A 37 -3.27 5.40 -15.23
CA VAL A 37 -2.17 4.53 -15.66
C VAL A 37 -2.37 3.10 -15.14
N VAL A 38 -2.76 2.95 -13.88
CA VAL A 38 -2.99 1.62 -13.28
C VAL A 38 -4.27 0.99 -13.83
N ASN A 39 -5.35 1.76 -13.96
CA ASN A 39 -6.61 1.26 -14.50
C ASN A 39 -6.44 0.79 -15.95
N GLY A 40 -5.77 1.57 -16.79
CA GLY A 40 -5.50 1.20 -18.18
C GLY A 40 -4.62 -0.05 -18.31
N LEU A 41 -3.69 -0.29 -17.38
CA LEU A 41 -2.93 -1.53 -17.34
C LEU A 41 -3.81 -2.73 -16.98
N ILE A 42 -4.70 -2.58 -16.00
CA ILE A 42 -5.59 -3.67 -15.56
C ILE A 42 -6.61 -3.99 -16.66
N GLU A 43 -7.23 -2.97 -17.27
CA GLU A 43 -8.19 -3.13 -18.36
C GLU A 43 -7.56 -3.78 -19.60
N LYS A 44 -6.32 -3.41 -19.94
CA LYS A 44 -5.58 -4.01 -21.06
C LYS A 44 -5.38 -5.52 -20.92
N VAL A 45 -5.17 -5.99 -19.69
CA VAL A 45 -5.01 -7.43 -19.38
C VAL A 45 -6.38 -8.11 -19.19
N GLY A 46 -7.48 -7.36 -19.17
CA GLY A 46 -8.84 -7.88 -19.04
C GLY A 46 -9.32 -8.03 -17.59
N GLY A 47 -8.80 -7.21 -16.66
CA GLY A 47 -9.35 -7.05 -15.32
C GLY A 47 -10.40 -5.95 -15.25
N THR A 48 -11.37 -6.10 -14.35
CA THR A 48 -12.38 -5.07 -14.04
C THR A 48 -12.01 -4.38 -12.73
N VAL A 49 -11.71 -3.09 -12.79
CA VAL A 49 -11.38 -2.27 -11.62
C VAL A 49 -12.65 -1.87 -10.89
N GLU A 50 -12.68 -2.05 -9.57
CA GLU A 50 -13.82 -1.66 -8.73
C GLU A 50 -13.52 -0.36 -7.97
N HIS A 51 -12.38 -0.32 -7.28
CA HIS A 51 -11.94 0.87 -6.53
C HIS A 51 -10.46 1.14 -6.76
N THR A 52 -10.11 2.42 -6.93
CA THR A 52 -8.73 2.89 -7.01
C THR A 52 -8.55 4.05 -6.05
N LEU A 53 -7.48 4.00 -5.26
CA LEU A 53 -7.11 5.02 -4.29
C LEU A 53 -5.67 5.46 -4.55
N LEU A 54 -5.50 6.73 -4.90
CA LEU A 54 -4.20 7.38 -4.93
C LEU A 54 -3.68 7.65 -3.52
N TRP A 55 -2.48 7.14 -3.25
CA TRP A 55 -1.70 7.47 -2.07
C TRP A 55 -0.53 8.37 -2.49
N ALA A 56 -0.53 9.59 -1.97
CA ALA A 56 0.38 10.67 -2.33
C ALA A 56 1.87 10.26 -2.38
N ASN A 57 2.66 11.04 -3.11
CA ASN A 57 4.10 10.85 -3.24
C ASN A 57 4.78 10.78 -1.87
N ARG A 58 5.56 9.72 -1.66
CA ARG A 58 6.26 9.46 -0.41
C ARG A 58 7.70 9.01 -0.64
N LYS A 59 8.56 9.34 0.32
CA LYS A 59 9.92 8.80 0.41
C LYS A 59 9.88 7.30 0.72
N LEU A 60 10.49 6.50 -0.15
CA LEU A 60 10.69 5.07 0.01
C LEU A 60 11.70 4.81 1.13
N SER A 61 11.52 3.72 1.87
CA SER A 61 12.43 3.35 2.97
C SER A 61 13.82 2.94 2.47
N TYR A 62 13.92 2.52 1.21
CA TYR A 62 15.16 2.20 0.51
C TYR A 62 14.95 2.45 -0.99
N SER A 63 16.04 2.57 -1.74
CA SER A 63 15.94 2.87 -3.17
C SER A 63 15.44 1.67 -3.97
N ILE A 64 14.44 1.88 -4.83
CA ILE A 64 13.96 0.88 -5.80
C ILE A 64 14.33 1.36 -7.19
N LYS A 65 15.05 0.56 -7.99
CA LYS A 65 15.53 0.94 -9.33
C LYS A 65 16.27 2.31 -9.36
N GLY A 66 16.91 2.70 -8.25
CA GLY A 66 17.60 4.00 -8.11
C GLY A 66 16.73 5.12 -7.54
N ASN A 67 15.42 4.93 -7.43
CA ASN A 67 14.48 5.94 -6.95
C ASN A 67 14.32 5.90 -5.43
N GLN A 68 14.32 7.09 -4.81
CA GLN A 68 14.09 7.26 -3.37
C GLN A 68 12.67 7.72 -3.03
N THR A 69 11.88 8.09 -4.03
CA THR A 69 10.49 8.53 -3.90
C THR A 69 9.61 7.75 -4.87
N GLY A 70 8.34 7.59 -4.52
CA GLY A 70 7.35 6.93 -5.35
C GLY A 70 5.94 7.30 -4.93
N THR A 71 5.02 7.23 -5.89
CA THR A 71 3.59 7.45 -5.66
C THR A 71 2.92 6.09 -5.53
N TYR A 72 2.14 5.90 -4.49
CA TYR A 72 1.49 4.62 -4.22
C TYR A 72 0.08 4.66 -4.81
N VAL A 73 -0.34 3.59 -5.45
CA VAL A 73 -1.73 3.43 -5.90
C VAL A 73 -2.22 2.09 -5.37
N LEU A 74 -3.33 2.12 -4.65
CA LEU A 74 -4.00 0.93 -4.15
C LEU A 74 -5.26 0.72 -4.99
N CYS A 75 -5.45 -0.47 -5.53
CA CYS A 75 -6.64 -0.79 -6.30
C CYS A 75 -7.21 -2.14 -5.88
N TRP A 76 -8.53 -2.26 -5.97
CA TRP A 76 -9.26 -3.50 -5.89
C TRP A 76 -9.87 -3.77 -7.24
N PHE A 77 -9.63 -4.97 -7.75
CA PHE A 77 -10.12 -5.38 -9.05
C PHE A 77 -10.50 -6.86 -9.03
N SER A 78 -11.43 -7.21 -9.91
CA SER A 78 -11.83 -8.58 -10.19
C SER A 78 -11.19 -9.05 -11.49
N CYS A 79 -10.71 -10.29 -11.50
CA CYS A 79 -10.15 -10.88 -12.71
C CYS A 79 -10.23 -12.41 -12.74
N GLU A 80 -9.88 -12.98 -13.89
CA GLU A 80 -9.68 -14.41 -14.09
C GLU A 80 -8.30 -14.87 -13.58
N HIS A 81 -8.13 -16.17 -13.32
CA HIS A 81 -6.92 -16.73 -12.69
C HIS A 81 -5.63 -16.55 -13.51
N THR A 82 -5.72 -16.34 -14.82
CA THR A 82 -4.59 -16.12 -15.73
C THR A 82 -4.05 -14.69 -15.68
N VAL A 83 -4.94 -13.72 -15.44
CA VAL A 83 -4.66 -12.28 -15.49
C VAL A 83 -3.53 -11.83 -14.55
N PRO A 84 -3.40 -12.31 -13.29
CA PRO A 84 -2.29 -11.87 -12.43
C PRO A 84 -0.90 -12.16 -12.99
N ALA A 85 -0.72 -13.29 -13.69
CA ALA A 85 0.57 -13.65 -14.27
C ALA A 85 0.92 -12.77 -15.48
N GLU A 86 -0.09 -12.40 -16.28
CA GLU A 86 0.06 -11.48 -17.39
C GLU A 86 0.30 -10.04 -16.91
N LEU A 87 -0.39 -9.64 -15.84
CA LEU A 87 -0.19 -8.35 -15.18
C LEU A 87 1.23 -8.24 -14.63
N ASP A 88 1.75 -9.28 -13.95
CA ASP A 88 3.14 -9.32 -13.48
C ASP A 88 4.15 -9.09 -14.63
N ARG A 89 3.89 -9.69 -15.79
CA ARG A 89 4.73 -9.53 -16.99
C ARG A 89 4.64 -8.11 -17.55
N GLU A 90 3.45 -7.58 -17.71
CA GLU A 90 3.23 -6.23 -18.25
C GLU A 90 3.83 -5.15 -17.33
N VAL A 91 3.62 -5.28 -16.02
CA VAL A 91 4.21 -4.39 -15.02
C VAL A 91 5.73 -4.47 -15.03
N SER A 92 6.30 -5.66 -15.22
CA SER A 92 7.76 -5.81 -15.32
C SER A 92 8.33 -5.21 -16.61
N LEU A 93 7.54 -5.14 -17.68
CA LEU A 93 7.93 -4.51 -18.96
C LEU A 93 7.79 -2.99 -18.93
N SER A 94 6.89 -2.47 -18.09
CA SER A 94 6.67 -1.04 -17.95
C SER A 94 7.72 -0.39 -17.04
N ASP A 95 8.46 0.57 -17.58
CA ASP A 95 9.41 1.38 -16.80
C ASP A 95 8.72 2.40 -15.87
N ARG A 96 7.41 2.62 -16.04
CA ARG A 96 6.61 3.54 -15.21
C ARG A 96 6.38 2.99 -13.80
N LEU A 97 6.37 1.67 -13.66
CA LEU A 97 6.16 0.99 -12.39
C LEU A 97 7.50 0.55 -11.78
N LEU A 98 7.73 1.00 -10.56
CA LEU A 98 8.90 0.60 -9.79
C LEU A 98 8.71 -0.81 -9.23
N ARG A 99 7.51 -1.08 -8.72
CA ARG A 99 7.15 -2.34 -8.08
C ARG A 99 5.64 -2.45 -7.91
N HIS A 100 5.14 -3.67 -7.82
CA HIS A 100 3.76 -3.97 -7.46
C HIS A 100 3.68 -5.15 -6.50
N MET A 101 2.50 -5.32 -5.90
CA MET A 101 2.16 -6.45 -5.07
C MET A 101 0.68 -6.77 -5.26
N LEU A 102 0.38 -8.03 -5.57
CA LEU A 102 -0.98 -8.53 -5.71
C LEU A 102 -1.30 -9.47 -4.55
N ILE A 103 -2.47 -9.28 -3.94
CA ILE A 103 -2.98 -10.09 -2.84
C ILE A 103 -4.38 -10.56 -3.22
N ALA A 104 -4.62 -11.85 -3.23
CA ALA A 104 -5.96 -12.39 -3.40
C ALA A 104 -6.81 -12.10 -2.15
N VAL A 105 -7.99 -11.53 -2.35
CA VAL A 105 -8.93 -11.14 -1.28
C VAL A 105 -10.26 -11.87 -1.53
N PRO A 106 -10.99 -12.30 -0.48
CA PRO A 106 -12.26 -13.01 -0.64
C PRO A 106 -13.36 -12.17 -1.32
N GLY A 107 -13.33 -10.85 -1.18
CA GLY A 107 -14.27 -9.92 -1.79
C GLY A 107 -13.70 -8.51 -1.81
N VAL A 108 -14.33 -7.60 -2.56
CA VAL A 108 -13.95 -6.19 -2.56
C VAL A 108 -14.62 -5.49 -1.37
N PRO A 109 -13.85 -4.74 -0.57
CA PRO A 109 -14.41 -3.95 0.53
C PRO A 109 -15.34 -2.86 0.00
N GLU A 110 -16.41 -2.57 0.74
CA GLU A 110 -17.26 -1.41 0.43
C GLU A 110 -16.47 -0.10 0.60
N GLU A 111 -16.90 0.96 -0.06
CA GLU A 111 -16.22 2.26 -0.07
C GLU A 111 -15.99 2.84 1.36
N SER A 112 -16.87 2.49 2.30
CA SER A 112 -16.80 2.87 3.72
C SER A 112 -15.70 2.14 4.50
N GLU A 113 -15.30 0.95 4.05
CA GLU A 113 -14.25 0.12 4.67
C GLU A 113 -12.87 0.38 4.07
N LEU A 114 -12.81 1.23 3.03
CA LEU A 114 -11.56 1.54 2.37
C LEU A 114 -10.59 2.21 3.33
N PRO A 115 -9.32 1.78 3.35
CA PRO A 115 -8.30 2.47 4.11
C PRO A 115 -8.19 3.88 3.55
N GLY A 116 -8.36 4.88 4.42
CA GLY A 116 -8.06 6.26 4.07
C GLY A 116 -6.63 6.42 3.53
N PRO A 117 -6.28 7.58 2.94
CA PRO A 117 -4.94 7.82 2.42
C PRO A 117 -3.89 7.47 3.48
N LEU A 118 -2.80 6.81 3.08
CA LEU A 118 -1.74 6.22 3.94
C LEU A 118 -1.24 7.17 5.05
N ASN A 119 -2.01 7.26 6.14
CA ASN A 119 -1.92 8.24 7.23
C ASN A 119 -1.96 9.71 6.77
N GLU A 120 -3.15 10.32 6.74
CA GLU A 120 -3.24 11.60 7.46
C GLU A 120 -2.89 11.32 8.93
N PRO A 121 -2.00 12.10 9.56
CA PRO A 121 -1.83 11.99 10.99
C PRO A 121 -3.14 12.43 11.63
N THR A 122 -4.04 11.49 11.92
CA THR A 122 -5.23 11.75 12.74
C THR A 122 -4.74 12.02 14.17
N GLY A 123 -4.23 13.23 14.39
CA GLY A 123 -3.54 13.66 15.59
C GLY A 123 -2.23 12.90 15.83
N ARG A 124 -1.27 13.56 16.49
CA ARG A 124 -0.29 12.83 17.29
C ARG A 124 -1.08 12.10 18.38
N ARG A 125 -1.55 10.88 18.13
CA ARG A 125 -2.01 10.02 19.21
C ARG A 125 -0.82 9.80 20.12
N SER A 126 -0.81 10.50 21.24
CA SER A 126 0.11 10.32 22.33
C SER A 126 0.09 8.84 22.75
N ARG A 127 1.13 8.39 23.45
CA ARG A 127 1.15 7.01 23.97
C ARG A 127 -0.10 6.70 24.81
N ALA A 128 -0.70 7.71 25.44
CA ALA A 128 -1.95 7.62 26.20
C ALA A 128 -3.19 7.43 25.33
N ASP A 129 -3.25 7.96 24.10
CA ASP A 129 -4.39 7.81 23.18
C ASP A 129 -4.51 6.39 22.58
N LEU A 130 -3.49 5.56 22.81
CA LEU A 130 -3.43 4.15 22.36
C LEU A 130 -3.69 3.17 23.50
N ASP A 131 -3.57 3.64 24.74
CA ASP A 131 -4.00 2.95 25.96
C ASP A 131 -5.45 3.35 26.34
N MET A 132 -6.11 4.23 25.57
CA MET A 132 -7.56 4.42 25.69
C MET A 132 -8.26 3.11 25.32
N PRO A 133 -9.14 2.58 26.19
CA PRO A 133 -10.13 1.62 25.75
C PRO A 133 -10.88 2.28 24.61
N ILE A 134 -10.93 1.65 23.43
CA ILE A 134 -11.90 2.05 22.43
C ILE A 134 -13.25 1.77 23.10
N GLU A 135 -13.92 2.81 23.60
CA GLU A 135 -15.31 2.70 24.05
C GLU A 135 -16.13 2.38 22.81
N THR A 136 -16.32 1.09 22.55
CA THR A 136 -17.24 0.61 21.53
C THR A 136 -18.65 0.81 22.06
N PRO A 137 -19.56 1.45 21.29
CA PRO A 137 -20.97 1.47 21.63
C PRO A 137 -21.48 0.03 21.89
N ASP A 138 -22.21 -0.13 22.99
CA ASP A 138 -22.94 -1.31 23.46
C ASP A 138 -22.53 -2.70 22.92
N GLY A 139 -21.64 -3.37 23.66
CA GLY A 139 -21.55 -4.85 23.67
C GLY A 139 -20.55 -5.51 22.72
N GLU A 140 -19.84 -4.74 21.89
CA GLU A 140 -18.78 -5.30 21.04
C GLU A 140 -17.46 -5.49 21.80
N LYS A 141 -16.75 -6.57 21.49
CA LYS A 141 -15.44 -6.84 22.12
C LYS A 141 -14.44 -5.78 21.65
N PRO A 142 -13.57 -5.25 22.53
CA PRO A 142 -12.57 -4.26 22.11
C PRO A 142 -11.71 -4.85 20.99
N LEU A 143 -11.62 -4.12 19.87
CA LEU A 143 -10.78 -4.51 18.75
C LEU A 143 -9.35 -4.67 19.24
N LYS A 144 -8.79 -5.86 19.03
CA LYS A 144 -7.43 -6.12 19.47
C LYS A 144 -6.46 -5.48 18.49
N VAL A 145 -5.36 -4.91 18.99
CA VAL A 145 -4.32 -4.23 18.18
C VAL A 145 -3.81 -5.13 17.04
N TRP A 146 -3.83 -6.45 17.22
CA TRP A 146 -3.40 -7.40 16.20
C TRP A 146 -4.41 -7.65 15.07
N ASP A 147 -5.68 -7.32 15.25
CA ASP A 147 -6.67 -7.40 14.18
C ASP A 147 -6.45 -6.27 13.15
N MET A 148 -5.87 -5.15 13.61
CA MET A 148 -5.44 -4.00 12.80
C MET A 148 -4.04 -4.15 12.17
N LEU A 149 -3.40 -5.32 12.30
CA LEU A 149 -2.10 -5.58 11.67
C LEU A 149 -2.28 -5.75 10.15
N ASP A 150 -1.97 -4.68 9.43
CA ASP A 150 -1.97 -4.59 7.98
C ASP A 150 -0.67 -3.91 7.50
N TYR A 151 -0.13 -4.37 6.36
CA TYR A 151 1.02 -3.75 5.70
C TYR A 151 0.74 -2.32 5.25
N LYS A 152 -0.53 -2.01 5.01
CA LYS A 152 -1.05 -0.66 4.74
C LYS A 152 -0.83 0.30 5.91
N ASN A 153 -0.55 -0.19 7.13
CA ASN A 153 -0.32 0.64 8.31
C ASN A 153 1.12 0.52 8.82
N PRO A 154 2.11 1.15 8.15
CA PRO A 154 3.51 1.03 8.53
C PRO A 154 3.82 1.58 9.92
N GLN A 155 3.00 2.49 10.47
CA GLN A 155 3.20 3.04 11.82
C GLN A 155 3.05 1.97 12.92
N ILE A 156 2.03 1.11 12.79
CA ILE A 156 1.80 0.00 13.72
C ILE A 156 2.94 -1.00 13.58
N LEU A 157 3.33 -1.33 12.35
CA LEU A 157 4.41 -2.27 12.08
C LEU A 157 5.77 -1.75 12.59
N ARG A 158 6.04 -0.44 12.50
CA ARG A 158 7.24 0.20 13.07
C ARG A 158 7.38 -0.02 14.57
N ARG A 159 6.28 -0.11 15.32
CA ARG A 159 6.30 -0.39 16.76
C ARG A 159 6.66 -1.85 17.07
N MET A 160 6.50 -2.74 16.10
CA MET A 160 6.75 -4.19 16.24
C MET A 160 8.14 -4.61 15.75
N ILE A 161 8.93 -3.66 15.23
CA ILE A 161 10.29 -3.86 14.74
C ILE A 161 11.27 -2.92 15.46
N SER A 162 12.56 -3.27 15.44
CA SER A 162 13.62 -2.37 15.89
C SER A 162 13.87 -1.25 14.88
N ALA A 163 14.64 -0.23 15.28
CA ALA A 163 15.08 0.83 14.37
C ALA A 163 15.84 0.30 13.13
N GLN A 164 16.56 -0.82 13.30
CA GLN A 164 17.27 -1.53 12.24
C GLN A 164 16.36 -2.45 11.41
N GLY A 165 15.05 -2.41 11.66
CA GLY A 165 14.07 -3.25 11.00
C GLY A 165 13.96 -4.67 11.54
N LYS A 166 14.73 -5.11 12.55
CA LYS A 166 14.62 -6.50 13.08
C LYS A 166 13.28 -6.70 13.78
N LEU A 167 12.59 -7.81 13.51
CA LEU A 167 11.32 -8.12 14.18
C LEU A 167 11.54 -8.43 15.65
N PHE A 168 10.70 -7.90 16.53
CA PHE A 168 10.76 -8.25 17.95
C PHE A 168 10.35 -9.71 18.19
N SER A 169 10.97 -10.33 19.21
CA SER A 169 10.66 -11.69 19.63
C SER A 169 9.24 -11.77 20.19
N ARG A 170 8.67 -12.98 20.21
CA ARG A 170 7.33 -13.24 20.76
C ARG A 170 7.17 -12.72 22.19
N VAL A 171 8.23 -12.81 23.00
CA VAL A 171 8.25 -12.34 24.39
C VAL A 171 8.03 -10.83 24.46
N ARG A 172 8.65 -10.07 23.54
CA ARG A 172 8.54 -8.61 23.50
C ARG A 172 7.26 -8.13 22.80
N THR A 173 6.79 -8.86 21.80
CA THR A 173 5.54 -8.51 21.09
C THR A 173 4.28 -8.93 21.86
N ASN A 174 4.42 -9.85 22.82
CA ASN A 174 3.31 -10.48 23.55
C ASN A 174 2.20 -11.04 22.62
N LEU A 175 2.59 -11.49 21.43
CA LEU A 175 1.65 -12.05 20.45
C LEU A 175 1.57 -13.58 20.56
N GLU A 176 0.41 -14.13 20.21
CA GLU A 176 0.27 -15.57 20.00
C GLU A 176 1.06 -16.02 18.76
N GLY A 177 1.40 -17.31 18.66
CA GLY A 177 2.15 -17.85 17.54
C GLY A 177 1.51 -17.61 16.17
N LYS A 178 0.17 -17.68 16.08
CA LYS A 178 -0.59 -17.37 14.85
C LYS A 178 -0.42 -15.90 14.45
N ASN A 179 -0.62 -14.99 15.41
CA ASN A 179 -0.51 -13.55 15.18
C ASN A 179 0.93 -13.12 14.85
N GLN A 180 1.93 -13.75 15.45
CA GLN A 180 3.34 -13.50 15.12
C GLN A 180 3.68 -13.93 13.68
N ARG A 181 3.05 -14.99 13.15
CA ARG A 181 3.19 -15.39 11.73
C ARG A 181 2.52 -14.38 10.81
N ARG A 182 1.31 -13.90 11.17
CA ARG A 182 0.62 -12.83 10.44
C ARG A 182 1.47 -11.55 10.41
N LEU A 183 1.96 -11.09 11.56
CA LEU A 183 2.86 -9.95 11.67
C LEU A 183 4.10 -10.09 10.77
N ARG A 184 4.74 -11.27 10.74
CA ARG A 184 5.87 -11.54 9.83
C ARG A 184 5.49 -11.34 8.37
N ARG A 185 4.32 -11.83 7.96
CA ARG A 185 3.82 -11.69 6.58
C ARG A 185 3.57 -10.22 6.24
N GLU A 186 2.89 -9.47 7.11
CA GLU A 186 2.60 -8.05 6.87
C GLU A 186 3.87 -7.19 6.86
N VAL A 187 4.82 -7.45 7.77
CA VAL A 187 6.13 -6.80 7.74
C VAL A 187 6.88 -7.12 6.45
N PHE A 188 6.82 -8.36 5.98
CA PHE A 188 7.44 -8.74 4.71
C PHE A 188 6.79 -8.03 3.52
N ARG A 189 5.47 -7.91 3.50
CA ARG A 189 4.72 -7.16 2.47
C ARG A 189 5.10 -5.68 2.49
N ALA A 190 5.05 -5.05 3.65
CA ALA A 190 5.41 -3.64 3.84
C ALA A 190 6.88 -3.37 3.45
N ARG A 191 7.80 -4.30 3.73
CA ARG A 191 9.19 -4.19 3.26
C ARG A 191 9.28 -4.30 1.75
N ASN A 192 8.62 -5.28 1.12
CA ASN A 192 8.64 -5.40 -0.33
C ASN A 192 8.15 -4.13 -1.00
N MET A 193 7.17 -3.46 -0.40
CA MET A 193 6.61 -2.20 -0.88
C MET A 193 7.34 -0.96 -0.35
N ALA A 194 8.58 -1.09 0.13
CA ALA A 194 9.40 0.01 0.64
C ALA A 194 8.75 0.93 1.69
N LEU A 195 7.71 0.46 2.39
CA LEU A 195 7.09 1.15 3.52
C LEU A 195 7.92 1.01 4.81
N LEU A 196 8.70 -0.07 4.90
CA LEU A 196 9.61 -0.38 6.00
C LEU A 196 11.02 -0.70 5.48
N PRO A 197 12.07 -0.43 6.29
CA PRO A 197 13.42 -0.82 5.94
C PRO A 197 13.61 -2.34 6.03
N PHE A 198 14.48 -2.87 5.17
CA PHE A 198 15.04 -4.19 5.36
C PHE A 198 16.00 -4.20 6.55
N VAL A 199 16.23 -5.40 7.09
CA VAL A 199 17.21 -5.57 8.16
C VAL A 199 18.60 -5.26 7.59
N GLY A 200 19.27 -4.26 8.15
CA GLY A 200 20.68 -3.99 7.83
C GLY A 200 21.51 -5.25 8.08
N ARG A 201 22.34 -5.62 7.09
CA ARG A 201 23.33 -6.68 7.28
C ARG A 201 24.36 -6.25 8.31
#